data_AF-A0A1H1EJE7-F1
#
_entry.id   AF-A0A1H1EJE7-F1
#
_cell.length_a   1.000
_cell.length_b   1.000
_cell.length_c   1.000
_cell.angle_alpha   90.00
_cell.angle_beta   90.00
_cell.angle_gamma   90.00
#
_symmetry.space_group_name_H-M   'P 1'
#
loop_
_entity.id
_entity.type
_entity.pdbx_description
1 polymer ?
#
loop_
_entity_poly.entity_id
_entity_poly.type
_entity_poly.pdbx_seq_one_letter_code
_entity_poly.pdbx_strand_id
1 'polypeptide(L)'
;MARRKISPDESPLALKRRARRINKILAEQYPYAVAELDFRNPFELLVATVLSAQTTDVRINATTPALFARYPDARAMAEADEAELQEMLRPTGFFRAKTASVLALSNRIVDEFDGEVPGRLEDLVTLPGVGRKTANVVLANAFGVPGISVDTHFGRLARRFGWTDATDAVKVEFDVAELFEPKDWTMVSHRVIFHGRRICHARKPACGVCPVAALCPSFGEGEVDPDKAAKLLKYELAPGREELLARMRAGESRAELRAAGFKLDA
;
A
#
# COMPACT_ATOMS: atom_id res chain seq x y z
N MET A 1 -24.93 10.82 11.11
CA MET A 1 -24.47 11.90 10.21
C MET A 1 -23.02 12.21 10.54
N ALA A 2 -22.07 11.97 9.63
CA ALA A 2 -20.68 12.31 9.88
C ALA A 2 -20.53 13.85 9.86
N ARG A 3 -20.05 14.43 10.95
CA ARG A 3 -19.67 15.85 10.98
C ARG A 3 -18.64 16.09 9.86
N ARG A 4 -18.86 17.14 9.06
CA ARG A 4 -17.88 17.63 8.08
C ARG A 4 -16.56 17.91 8.82
N LYS A 5 -15.47 17.26 8.42
CA LYS A 5 -14.15 17.40 9.07
C LYS A 5 -13.24 18.40 8.38
N ILE A 6 -13.64 18.84 7.19
CA ILE A 6 -13.05 20.00 6.53
C ILE A 6 -13.54 21.23 7.29
N SER A 7 -12.60 22.03 7.81
CA SER A 7 -12.94 23.31 8.42
C SER A 7 -13.59 24.18 7.34
N PRO A 8 -14.82 24.68 7.56
CA PRO A 8 -15.52 25.49 6.56
C PRO A 8 -14.77 26.80 6.23
N ASP A 9 -13.81 27.20 7.07
CA ASP A 9 -13.05 28.44 6.94
C ASP A 9 -11.64 28.21 6.34
N GLU A 10 -11.23 26.97 6.07
CA GLU A 10 -9.92 26.68 5.47
C GLU A 10 -9.92 26.95 3.97
N SER A 11 -9.18 27.97 3.53
CA SER A 11 -9.00 28.24 2.10
C SER A 11 -8.31 27.08 1.36
N PRO A 12 -8.53 26.90 0.03
CA PRO A 12 -7.84 25.87 -0.75
C PRO A 12 -6.30 25.92 -0.65
N LEU A 13 -5.74 27.14 -0.56
CA LEU A 13 -4.30 27.32 -0.38
C LEU A 13 -3.83 26.87 1.00
N ALA A 14 -4.60 27.14 2.05
CA ALA A 14 -4.30 26.66 3.41
C ALA A 14 -4.35 25.13 3.49
N LEU A 15 -5.37 24.51 2.88
CA LEU A 15 -5.48 23.06 2.75
C LEU A 15 -4.26 22.46 2.06
N LYS A 16 -3.87 23.01 0.91
CA LYS A 16 -2.68 22.56 0.16
C LYS A 16 -1.40 22.67 0.98
N ARG A 17 -1.21 23.78 1.70
CA ARG A 17 -0.06 23.98 2.60
C ARG A 17 -0.05 22.97 3.74
N ARG A 18 -1.20 22.72 4.36
CA ARG A 18 -1.33 21.75 5.45
C ARG A 18 -1.09 20.32 4.98
N ALA A 19 -1.66 19.91 3.84
CA ALA A 19 -1.43 18.60 3.23
C ALA A 19 0.05 18.35 2.92
N ARG A 20 0.73 19.34 2.32
CA ARG A 20 2.17 19.28 2.05
C ARG A 20 3.02 19.23 3.32
N ARG A 21 2.64 19.95 4.38
CA ARG A 21 3.32 19.89 5.69
C ARG A 21 3.14 18.54 6.36
N ILE A 22 1.95 17.95 6.29
CA ILE A 22 1.69 16.58 6.74
C ILE A 22 2.59 15.61 5.98
N ASN A 23 2.63 15.66 4.65
CA ASN A 23 3.49 14.78 3.86
C ASN A 23 4.98 14.93 4.21
N LYS A 24 5.47 16.15 4.47
CA LYS A 24 6.85 16.38 4.91
C LYS A 24 7.16 15.66 6.24
N ILE A 25 6.29 15.81 7.24
CA ILE A 25 6.44 15.13 8.53
C ILE A 25 6.39 13.60 8.35
N LEU A 26 5.49 13.10 7.50
CA LEU A 26 5.42 11.66 7.22
C LEU A 26 6.66 11.16 6.46
N ALA A 27 7.30 12.01 5.64
CA ALA A 27 8.57 11.69 4.98
C ALA A 27 9.72 11.51 5.99
N GLU A 28 9.78 12.38 7.00
CA GLU A 28 10.74 12.28 8.10
C GLU A 28 10.45 11.07 9.00
N GLN A 29 9.16 10.76 9.22
CA GLN A 29 8.75 9.61 10.02
C GLN A 29 9.04 8.27 9.32
N TYR A 30 8.83 8.20 8.01
CA TYR A 30 8.94 6.99 7.19
C TYR A 30 9.85 7.22 5.97
N PRO A 31 11.15 7.49 6.15
CA PRO A 31 12.08 7.70 5.04
C PRO A 31 12.26 6.42 4.19
N TYR A 32 11.95 5.26 4.79
CA TYR A 32 12.01 3.92 4.20
C TYR A 32 10.66 3.42 3.66
N ALA A 33 9.65 4.28 3.48
CA ALA A 33 8.35 3.87 2.99
C ALA A 33 8.43 3.35 1.54
N VAL A 34 7.93 2.14 1.30
CA VAL A 34 7.96 1.43 0.01
C VAL A 34 6.73 0.55 -0.14
N ALA A 35 6.48 -0.02 -1.32
CA ALA A 35 5.54 -1.13 -1.44
C ALA A 35 5.98 -2.29 -0.54
N GLU A 36 5.08 -2.81 0.31
CA GLU A 36 5.43 -3.86 1.29
C GLU A 36 5.36 -5.29 0.71
N LEU A 37 4.92 -5.44 -0.55
CA LEU A 37 5.03 -6.68 -1.32
C LEU A 37 6.43 -6.78 -1.93
N ASP A 38 7.04 -7.96 -1.85
CA ASP A 38 8.36 -8.22 -2.42
C ASP A 38 8.22 -8.62 -3.91
N PHE A 39 9.01 -7.99 -4.78
CA PHE A 39 9.01 -8.23 -6.22
C PHE A 39 10.36 -7.83 -6.83
N ARG A 40 10.69 -8.40 -8.00
CA ARG A 40 11.90 -8.10 -8.77
C ARG A 40 11.62 -7.46 -10.13
N ASN A 41 10.40 -7.60 -10.63
CA ASN A 41 9.98 -7.12 -11.94
C ASN A 41 8.48 -6.77 -11.96
N PRO A 42 7.95 -6.13 -13.02
CA PRO A 42 6.54 -5.76 -13.11
C PRO A 42 5.55 -6.93 -13.01
N PHE A 43 5.90 -8.10 -13.57
CA PHE A 43 5.05 -9.29 -13.54
C PHE A 43 4.87 -9.82 -12.12
N GLU A 44 5.96 -9.95 -11.37
CA GLU A 44 5.92 -10.36 -9.97
C GLU A 44 5.07 -9.41 -9.12
N LEU A 45 5.23 -8.09 -9.29
CA LEU A 45 4.44 -7.12 -8.56
C LEU A 45 2.95 -7.22 -8.90
N LEU A 46 2.63 -7.38 -10.19
CA LEU A 46 1.26 -7.51 -10.66
C LEU A 46 0.59 -8.76 -10.05
N VAL A 47 1.23 -9.92 -10.18
CA VAL A 47 0.73 -11.19 -9.62
C VAL A 47 0.61 -11.08 -8.09
N ALA A 48 1.63 -10.58 -7.40
CA ALA A 48 1.59 -10.41 -5.94
C ALA A 48 0.44 -9.49 -5.50
N THR A 49 0.17 -8.41 -6.23
CA THR A 49 -0.92 -7.48 -5.93
C THR A 49 -2.31 -8.08 -6.18
N VAL A 50 -2.47 -8.89 -7.22
CA VAL A 50 -3.73 -9.63 -7.46
C VAL A 50 -3.95 -10.67 -6.37
N LEU A 51 -2.89 -11.40 -5.99
CA LEU A 51 -2.95 -12.39 -4.91
C LEU A 51 -3.19 -11.78 -3.53
N SER A 52 -2.77 -10.52 -3.29
CA SER A 52 -2.96 -9.84 -2.02
C SER A 52 -4.41 -9.47 -1.72
N ALA A 53 -5.33 -9.64 -2.67
CA ALA A 53 -6.75 -9.45 -2.43
C ALA A 53 -7.21 -10.34 -1.24
N GLN A 54 -7.65 -9.67 -0.17
CA GLN A 54 -8.10 -10.30 1.09
C GLN A 54 -7.05 -11.18 1.77
N THR A 55 -5.76 -10.90 1.55
CA THR A 55 -4.64 -11.63 2.15
C THR A 55 -3.56 -10.66 2.59
N THR A 56 -2.91 -10.95 3.71
CA THR A 56 -1.86 -10.07 4.23
C THR A 56 -0.62 -10.11 3.34
N ASP A 57 0.05 -8.97 3.17
CA ASP A 57 1.31 -8.88 2.41
C ASP A 57 2.36 -9.86 2.96
N VAL A 58 2.35 -10.11 4.26
CA VAL A 58 3.19 -11.10 4.96
C VAL A 58 2.98 -12.51 4.40
N ARG A 59 1.72 -12.93 4.27
CA ARG A 59 1.38 -14.24 3.72
C ARG A 59 1.76 -14.33 2.24
N ILE A 60 1.52 -13.28 1.47
CA ILE A 60 1.90 -13.23 0.06
C ILE A 60 3.42 -13.35 -0.09
N ASN A 61 4.19 -12.56 0.65
CA ASN A 61 5.65 -12.58 0.63
C ASN A 61 6.27 -13.90 1.11
N ALA A 62 5.53 -14.70 1.90
CA ALA A 62 5.94 -16.05 2.27
C ALA A 62 5.65 -17.09 1.16
N THR A 63 4.68 -16.83 0.30
CA THR A 63 4.25 -17.73 -0.79
C THR A 63 4.97 -17.41 -2.11
N THR A 64 5.18 -16.14 -2.44
CA THR A 64 5.70 -15.70 -3.73
C THR A 64 7.12 -16.15 -4.06
N PRO A 65 8.07 -16.37 -3.13
CA PRO A 65 9.42 -16.82 -3.49
C PRO A 65 9.43 -18.17 -4.21
N ALA A 66 8.67 -19.16 -3.69
CA ALA A 66 8.55 -20.46 -4.34
C ALA A 66 7.75 -20.36 -5.64
N LEU A 67 6.66 -19.56 -5.64
CA LEU A 67 5.83 -19.32 -6.81
C LEU A 67 6.64 -18.75 -7.98
N PHE A 68 7.42 -17.71 -7.76
CA PHE A 68 8.20 -17.03 -8.81
C PHE A 68 9.51 -17.74 -9.14
N ALA A 69 9.97 -18.67 -8.31
CA ALA A 69 11.02 -19.61 -8.70
C ALA A 69 10.49 -20.64 -9.71
N ARG A 70 9.24 -21.09 -9.54
CA ARG A 70 8.59 -22.05 -10.44
C ARG A 70 8.04 -21.41 -11.71
N TYR A 71 7.46 -20.22 -11.58
CA TYR A 71 6.80 -19.46 -12.64
C TYR A 71 7.35 -18.03 -12.69
N PRO A 72 8.54 -17.82 -13.29
CA PRO A 72 9.25 -16.54 -13.23
C PRO A 72 8.65 -15.43 -14.11
N ASP A 73 7.83 -15.78 -15.10
CA ASP A 73 7.24 -14.86 -16.06
C ASP A 73 5.81 -15.27 -16.47
N ALA A 74 5.17 -14.42 -17.29
CA ALA A 74 3.80 -14.64 -17.76
C ALA A 74 3.65 -15.91 -18.62
N ARG A 75 4.66 -16.29 -19.41
CA ARG A 75 4.59 -17.49 -20.26
C ARG A 75 4.62 -18.74 -19.38
N ALA A 76 5.59 -18.81 -18.47
CA ALA A 76 5.70 -19.93 -17.53
C ALA A 76 4.46 -20.08 -16.66
N MET A 77 3.85 -18.98 -16.21
CA MET A 77 2.62 -19.03 -15.41
C MET A 77 1.38 -19.36 -16.24
N ALA A 78 1.29 -18.90 -17.50
CA ALA A 78 0.19 -19.24 -18.41
C ALA A 78 0.14 -20.74 -18.72
N GLU A 79 1.30 -21.39 -18.81
CA GLU A 79 1.46 -22.83 -19.05
C GLU A 79 1.47 -23.68 -17.77
N ALA A 80 1.21 -23.08 -16.61
CA ALA A 80 1.26 -23.78 -15.32
C ALA A 80 0.22 -24.90 -15.23
N ASP A 81 0.60 -26.01 -14.60
CA ASP A 81 -0.38 -27.02 -14.17
C ASP A 81 -1.29 -26.42 -13.09
N GLU A 82 -2.59 -26.44 -13.34
CA GLU A 82 -3.55 -25.78 -12.46
C GLU A 82 -3.55 -26.40 -11.05
N ALA A 83 -3.39 -27.72 -10.93
CA ALA A 83 -3.40 -28.39 -9.63
C ALA A 83 -2.14 -28.05 -8.82
N GLU A 84 -0.97 -28.05 -9.45
CA GLU A 84 0.29 -27.60 -8.84
C GLU A 84 0.16 -26.14 -8.35
N LEU A 85 -0.35 -25.24 -9.20
CA LEU A 85 -0.51 -23.83 -8.87
C LEU A 85 -1.52 -23.61 -7.74
N GLN A 86 -2.63 -24.35 -7.72
CA GLN A 86 -3.60 -24.32 -6.62
C GLN A 86 -2.96 -24.73 -5.28
N GLU A 87 -2.12 -25.76 -5.26
CA GLU A 87 -1.43 -26.19 -4.03
C GLU A 87 -0.44 -25.12 -3.54
N MET A 88 0.33 -24.51 -4.44
CA MET A 88 1.24 -23.42 -4.08
C MET A 88 0.50 -22.21 -3.51
N LEU A 89 -0.70 -21.90 -4.04
CA LEU A 89 -1.51 -20.75 -3.62
C LEU A 89 -2.44 -21.04 -2.44
N ARG A 90 -2.60 -22.31 -2.03
CA ARG A 90 -3.47 -22.74 -0.92
C ARG A 90 -3.29 -21.90 0.36
N PRO A 91 -2.07 -21.53 0.80
CA PRO A 91 -1.87 -20.72 2.00
C PRO A 91 -2.44 -19.29 1.93
N THR A 92 -2.73 -18.79 0.72
CA THR A 92 -3.21 -17.42 0.51
C THR A 92 -4.71 -17.26 0.75
N GLY A 93 -5.47 -18.34 0.85
CA GLY A 93 -6.94 -18.29 0.93
C GLY A 93 -7.60 -17.90 -0.39
N PHE A 94 -8.85 -18.31 -0.61
CA PHE A 94 -9.55 -18.18 -1.90
C PHE A 94 -8.73 -18.68 -3.11
N PHE A 95 -7.87 -19.67 -2.87
CA PHE A 95 -6.80 -20.06 -3.79
C PHE A 95 -7.31 -20.51 -5.15
N ARG A 96 -8.50 -21.15 -5.25
CA ARG A 96 -9.10 -21.53 -6.53
C ARG A 96 -9.41 -20.32 -7.41
N ALA A 97 -10.10 -19.32 -6.85
CA ALA A 97 -10.41 -18.08 -7.57
C ALA A 97 -9.14 -17.31 -7.93
N LYS A 98 -8.16 -17.29 -7.02
CA LYS A 98 -6.85 -16.66 -7.29
C LYS A 98 -6.06 -17.38 -8.38
N THR A 99 -6.05 -18.71 -8.38
CA THR A 99 -5.41 -19.53 -9.40
C THR A 99 -6.01 -19.23 -10.77
N ALA A 100 -7.34 -19.29 -10.89
CA ALA A 100 -8.03 -18.90 -12.12
C ALA A 100 -7.70 -17.46 -12.55
N SER A 101 -7.62 -16.52 -11.60
CA SER A 101 -7.28 -15.12 -11.90
C SER A 101 -5.86 -14.97 -12.44
N VAL A 102 -4.85 -15.60 -11.82
CA VAL A 102 -3.46 -15.46 -12.26
C VAL A 102 -3.18 -16.21 -13.55
N LEU A 103 -3.84 -17.35 -13.79
CA LEU A 103 -3.79 -18.06 -15.07
C LEU A 103 -4.39 -17.19 -16.18
N ALA A 104 -5.61 -16.67 -15.99
CA ALA A 104 -6.27 -15.82 -16.98
C ALA A 104 -5.49 -14.52 -17.24
N LEU A 105 -4.94 -13.91 -16.19
CA LEU A 105 -4.07 -12.74 -16.29
C LEU A 105 -2.81 -13.04 -17.10
N SER A 106 -2.14 -14.16 -16.81
CA SER A 106 -0.90 -14.54 -17.50
C SER A 106 -1.16 -14.86 -18.97
N ASN A 107 -2.23 -15.61 -19.27
CA ASN A 107 -2.65 -15.86 -20.66
C ASN A 107 -2.93 -14.57 -21.42
N ARG A 108 -3.68 -13.62 -20.83
CA ARG A 108 -3.95 -12.32 -21.50
C ARG A 108 -2.67 -11.52 -21.76
N ILE A 109 -1.72 -11.53 -20.83
CA ILE A 109 -0.42 -10.88 -21.04
C ILE A 109 0.35 -11.51 -22.21
N VAL A 110 0.31 -12.83 -22.35
CA VAL A 110 0.96 -13.54 -23.46
C VAL A 110 0.27 -13.26 -24.79
N ASP A 111 -1.06 -13.34 -24.83
CA ASP A 111 -1.86 -13.26 -26.06
C ASP A 111 -1.97 -11.84 -26.62
N GLU A 112 -2.12 -10.83 -25.74
CA GLU A 112 -2.43 -9.45 -26.14
C GLU A 112 -1.26 -8.48 -25.95
N PHE A 113 -0.24 -8.86 -25.18
CA PHE A 113 0.89 -7.98 -24.82
C PHE A 113 2.26 -8.66 -24.96
N ASP A 114 2.35 -9.70 -25.79
CA ASP A 114 3.59 -10.42 -26.14
C ASP A 114 4.38 -11.02 -24.95
N GLY A 115 3.72 -11.19 -23.80
CA GLY A 115 4.33 -11.68 -22.56
C GLY A 115 4.86 -10.58 -21.65
N GLU A 116 4.69 -9.31 -22.00
CA GLU A 116 5.13 -8.16 -21.21
C GLU A 116 3.96 -7.47 -20.49
N VAL A 117 4.17 -7.07 -19.22
CA VAL A 117 3.15 -6.31 -18.49
C VAL A 117 3.00 -4.92 -19.13
N PRO A 118 1.79 -4.48 -19.52
CA PRO A 118 1.62 -3.20 -20.17
C PRO A 118 1.88 -2.04 -19.21
N GLY A 119 2.54 -0.99 -19.73
CA GLY A 119 2.92 0.22 -18.97
C GLY A 119 1.86 1.33 -18.98
N ARG A 120 0.60 1.03 -19.33
CA ARG A 120 -0.50 2.01 -19.41
C ARG A 120 -1.67 1.59 -18.53
N LEU A 121 -2.32 2.58 -17.92
CA LEU A 121 -3.46 2.35 -17.04
C LEU A 121 -4.63 1.68 -17.76
N GLU A 122 -4.97 2.17 -18.95
CA GLU A 122 -6.07 1.68 -19.79
C GLU A 122 -5.91 0.18 -20.12
N ASP A 123 -4.68 -0.24 -20.37
CA ASP A 123 -4.34 -1.63 -20.71
C ASP A 123 -4.33 -2.50 -19.45
N LEU A 124 -3.72 -2.03 -18.36
CA LEU A 124 -3.66 -2.80 -17.11
C LEU A 124 -5.06 -3.12 -16.56
N VAL A 125 -6.02 -2.20 -16.67
CA VAL A 125 -7.38 -2.44 -16.17
C VAL A 125 -8.21 -3.41 -17.02
N THR A 126 -7.73 -3.81 -18.21
CA THR A 126 -8.37 -4.89 -18.98
C THR A 126 -7.97 -6.27 -18.45
N LEU A 127 -6.88 -6.37 -17.67
CA LEU A 127 -6.38 -7.63 -17.15
C LEU A 127 -7.29 -8.19 -16.04
N PRO A 128 -7.58 -9.50 -16.06
CA PRO A 128 -8.36 -10.17 -15.01
C PRO A 128 -7.82 -9.91 -13.60
N GLY A 129 -8.69 -9.46 -12.69
CA GLY A 129 -8.32 -9.18 -11.30
C GLY A 129 -7.61 -7.83 -11.09
N VAL A 130 -7.43 -7.02 -12.13
CA VAL A 130 -6.74 -5.73 -12.06
C VAL A 130 -7.74 -4.58 -12.11
N GLY A 131 -8.02 -3.99 -10.95
CA GLY A 131 -8.73 -2.71 -10.87
C GLY A 131 -7.77 -1.52 -10.96
N ARG A 132 -8.33 -0.30 -11.05
CA ARG A 132 -7.57 0.97 -11.09
C ARG A 132 -6.53 1.11 -9.97
N LYS A 133 -6.85 0.69 -8.74
CA LYS A 133 -5.87 0.69 -7.62
C LYS A 133 -4.69 -0.24 -7.89
N THR A 134 -4.94 -1.45 -8.38
CA THR A 134 -3.88 -2.43 -8.69
C THR A 134 -3.00 -1.89 -9.81
N ALA A 135 -3.60 -1.36 -10.86
CA ALA A 135 -2.87 -0.74 -11.97
C ALA A 135 -1.98 0.43 -11.50
N ASN A 136 -2.51 1.35 -10.67
CA ASN A 136 -1.72 2.45 -10.10
C ASN A 136 -0.56 1.95 -9.24
N VAL A 137 -0.73 0.87 -8.46
CA VAL A 137 0.37 0.26 -7.70
C VAL A 137 1.48 -0.22 -8.62
N VAL A 138 1.14 -0.94 -9.69
CA VAL A 138 2.10 -1.50 -10.64
C VAL A 138 2.82 -0.39 -11.41
N LEU A 139 2.08 0.57 -11.97
CA LEU A 139 2.64 1.72 -12.69
C LEU A 139 3.61 2.52 -11.82
N ALA A 140 3.21 2.81 -10.58
CA ALA A 140 4.01 3.62 -9.67
C ALA A 140 5.31 2.94 -9.20
N ASN A 141 5.28 1.63 -8.95
CA ASN A 141 6.40 0.94 -8.29
C ASN A 141 7.27 0.16 -9.28
N ALA A 142 6.73 -0.30 -10.41
CA ALA A 142 7.49 -1.06 -11.39
C ALA A 142 7.86 -0.25 -12.64
N PHE A 143 7.06 0.76 -13.02
CA PHE A 143 7.30 1.59 -14.20
C PHE A 143 7.72 3.03 -13.89
N GLY A 144 7.72 3.42 -12.61
CA GLY A 144 8.04 4.79 -12.19
C GLY A 144 7.03 5.85 -12.65
N VAL A 145 5.85 5.44 -13.10
CA VAL A 145 4.77 6.35 -13.53
C VAL A 145 4.00 6.80 -12.29
N PRO A 146 4.06 8.09 -11.91
CA PRO A 146 3.48 8.51 -10.63
C PRO A 146 1.97 8.28 -10.56
N GLY A 147 1.50 7.77 -9.42
CA GLY A 147 0.09 7.46 -9.23
C GLY A 147 -0.33 7.47 -7.77
N ILE A 148 -1.57 7.90 -7.50
CA ILE A 148 -2.17 7.81 -6.17
C ILE A 148 -2.91 6.47 -6.07
N SER A 149 -2.49 5.65 -5.11
CA SER A 149 -3.09 4.36 -4.83
C SER A 149 -4.03 4.48 -3.63
N VAL A 150 -5.34 4.59 -3.89
CA VAL A 150 -6.36 4.72 -2.85
C VAL A 150 -6.81 3.35 -2.36
N ASP A 151 -6.29 2.92 -1.21
CA ASP A 151 -6.81 1.78 -0.46
C ASP A 151 -7.66 2.22 0.74
N THR A 152 -8.04 1.27 1.59
CA THR A 152 -8.84 1.54 2.79
C THR A 152 -8.10 2.38 3.85
N HIS A 153 -6.76 2.32 3.89
CA HIS A 153 -5.94 3.16 4.76
C HIS A 153 -5.87 4.58 4.21
N PHE A 154 -5.50 4.73 2.94
CA PHE A 154 -5.36 6.01 2.27
C PHE A 154 -6.66 6.80 2.30
N GLY A 155 -7.78 6.20 1.85
CA GLY A 155 -9.06 6.89 1.86
C GLY A 155 -9.49 7.33 3.25
N ARG A 156 -9.31 6.46 4.27
CA ARG A 156 -9.63 6.81 5.67
C ARG A 156 -8.81 7.99 6.15
N LEU A 157 -7.51 7.98 5.87
CA LEU A 157 -6.60 9.03 6.32
C LEU A 157 -6.77 10.33 5.54
N ALA A 158 -7.04 10.28 4.24
CA ALA A 158 -7.38 11.47 3.46
C ALA A 158 -8.58 12.20 4.07
N ARG A 159 -9.62 11.46 4.49
CA ARG A 159 -10.75 12.03 5.24
C ARG A 159 -10.38 12.51 6.64
N ARG A 160 -9.56 11.78 7.38
CA ARG A 160 -9.12 12.21 8.73
C ARG A 160 -8.24 13.47 8.71
N PHE A 161 -7.40 13.57 7.69
CA PHE A 161 -6.61 14.76 7.42
C PHE A 161 -7.44 15.88 6.81
N GLY A 162 -8.73 15.69 6.53
CA GLY A 162 -9.58 16.70 5.91
C GLY A 162 -9.08 17.12 4.53
N TRP A 163 -8.48 16.20 3.76
CA TRP A 163 -8.10 16.43 2.37
C TRP A 163 -9.28 16.30 1.42
N THR A 164 -10.26 15.48 1.79
CA THR A 164 -11.50 15.26 1.04
C THR A 164 -12.58 14.72 1.98
N ASP A 165 -13.85 14.95 1.65
CA ASP A 165 -14.99 14.27 2.27
C ASP A 165 -15.46 13.04 1.46
N ALA A 166 -14.85 12.78 0.29
CA ALA A 166 -15.23 11.69 -0.59
C ALA A 166 -14.93 10.31 0.01
N THR A 167 -15.82 9.37 -0.27
CA THR A 167 -15.69 7.95 0.10
C THR A 167 -15.36 7.06 -1.09
N ASP A 168 -15.76 7.48 -2.30
CA ASP A 168 -15.40 6.83 -3.55
C ASP A 168 -13.89 6.97 -3.82
N ALA A 169 -13.24 5.85 -4.16
CA ALA A 169 -11.79 5.79 -4.30
C ALA A 169 -11.27 6.67 -5.45
N VAL A 170 -12.01 6.75 -6.57
CA VAL A 170 -11.62 7.55 -7.73
C VAL A 170 -11.73 9.04 -7.42
N LYS A 171 -12.79 9.46 -6.74
CA LYS A 171 -12.91 10.87 -6.30
C LYS A 171 -11.81 11.25 -5.31
N VAL A 172 -11.49 10.37 -4.35
CA VAL A 172 -10.37 10.60 -3.41
C VAL A 172 -9.03 10.72 -4.15
N GLU A 173 -8.81 9.91 -5.19
CA GLU A 173 -7.61 9.97 -6.03
C GLU A 173 -7.45 11.37 -6.65
N PHE A 174 -8.50 11.88 -7.31
CA PHE A 174 -8.50 13.21 -7.93
C PHE A 174 -8.37 14.35 -6.92
N ASP A 175 -9.17 14.35 -5.84
CA ASP A 175 -9.13 15.40 -4.83
C ASP A 175 -7.74 15.53 -4.21
N VAL A 176 -7.09 14.40 -3.91
CA VAL A 176 -5.75 14.41 -3.30
C VAL A 176 -4.67 14.76 -4.34
N ALA A 177 -4.85 14.37 -5.61
CA ALA A 177 -3.93 14.73 -6.68
C ALA A 177 -3.77 16.25 -6.84
N GLU A 178 -4.83 17.04 -6.62
CA GLU A 178 -4.78 18.51 -6.69
C GLU A 178 -3.89 19.15 -5.60
N LEU A 179 -3.65 18.44 -4.49
CA LEU A 179 -2.89 18.93 -3.35
C LEU A 179 -1.36 18.76 -3.53
N PHE A 180 -0.94 17.82 -4.37
CA PHE A 180 0.47 17.40 -4.51
C PHE A 180 0.95 17.50 -5.96
N GLU A 181 2.27 17.62 -6.16
CA GLU A 181 2.82 17.53 -7.52
C GLU A 181 2.86 16.07 -7.98
N PRO A 182 2.70 15.76 -9.28
CA PRO A 182 2.68 14.39 -9.77
C PRO A 182 3.86 13.54 -9.30
N LYS A 183 5.08 14.09 -9.29
CA LYS A 183 6.29 13.41 -8.82
C LYS A 183 6.21 12.91 -7.36
N ASP A 184 5.33 13.49 -6.54
CA ASP A 184 5.18 13.14 -5.13
C ASP A 184 4.10 12.08 -4.89
N TRP A 185 3.22 11.82 -5.87
CA TRP A 185 2.01 11.00 -5.69
C TRP A 185 2.29 9.62 -5.11
N THR A 186 3.26 8.89 -5.69
CA THR A 186 3.64 7.55 -5.23
C THR A 186 4.08 7.55 -3.77
N MET A 187 4.94 8.49 -3.38
CA MET A 187 5.45 8.56 -2.01
C MET A 187 4.42 9.07 -1.02
N VAL A 188 3.51 9.96 -1.43
CA VAL A 188 2.34 10.33 -0.63
C VAL A 188 1.49 9.10 -0.33
N SER A 189 1.20 8.25 -1.33
CA SER A 189 0.49 6.99 -1.12
C SER A 189 1.19 6.08 -0.13
N HIS A 190 2.47 5.80 -0.31
CA HIS A 190 3.24 4.94 0.59
C HIS A 190 3.23 5.46 2.03
N ARG A 191 3.55 6.74 2.23
CA ARG A 191 3.64 7.36 3.57
C ARG A 191 2.29 7.37 4.28
N VAL A 192 1.21 7.69 3.57
CA VAL A 192 -0.14 7.69 4.16
C VAL A 192 -0.57 6.26 4.51
N ILE A 193 -0.34 5.28 3.63
CA ILE A 193 -0.65 3.87 3.91
C ILE A 193 0.16 3.38 5.11
N PHE A 194 1.46 3.69 5.17
CA PHE A 194 2.33 3.38 6.30
C PHE A 194 1.76 3.94 7.60
N HIS A 195 1.42 5.24 7.60
CA HIS A 195 0.84 5.90 8.76
C HIS A 195 -0.46 5.24 9.21
N GLY A 196 -1.32 4.87 8.26
CA GLY A 196 -2.60 4.22 8.52
C GLY A 196 -2.48 2.78 9.03
N ARG A 197 -1.36 2.10 8.77
CA ARG A 197 -1.04 0.76 9.29
C ARG A 197 -0.34 0.79 10.64
N ARG A 198 0.44 1.84 10.93
CA ARG A 198 1.34 1.93 12.09
C ARG A 198 0.79 2.73 13.26
N ILE A 199 0.04 3.80 12.99
CA ILE A 199 -0.40 4.77 14.01
C ILE A 199 -1.91 5.04 13.92
N CYS A 200 -2.41 5.37 12.73
CA CYS A 200 -3.77 5.88 12.54
C CYS A 200 -4.77 4.75 12.23
N HIS A 201 -4.89 3.81 13.17
CA HIS A 201 -5.74 2.61 13.06
C HIS A 201 -7.21 2.93 12.85
N ALA A 202 -7.94 2.04 12.19
CA ALA A 202 -9.35 2.27 11.84
C ALA A 202 -10.24 2.49 13.08
N ARG A 203 -10.12 1.62 14.09
CA ARG A 203 -10.98 1.66 15.29
C ARG A 203 -10.46 2.60 16.39
N LYS A 204 -9.19 2.51 16.76
CA LYS A 204 -8.58 3.29 17.85
C LYS A 204 -7.21 3.82 17.42
N PRO A 205 -7.12 4.99 16.74
CA PRO A 205 -5.85 5.56 16.34
C PRO A 205 -5.03 6.02 17.56
N ALA A 206 -3.71 6.00 17.43
CA ALA A 206 -2.76 6.43 18.48
C ALA A 206 -2.50 7.95 18.41
N CYS A 207 -3.53 8.77 18.66
CA CYS A 207 -3.46 10.22 18.50
C CYS A 207 -2.41 10.90 19.39
N GLY A 208 -2.23 10.43 20.63
CA GLY A 208 -1.30 11.01 21.62
C GLY A 208 0.18 10.95 21.24
N VAL A 209 0.53 10.07 20.29
CA VAL A 209 1.91 9.92 19.75
C VAL A 209 1.98 10.16 18.24
N CYS A 210 0.91 10.69 17.65
CA CYS A 210 0.86 10.90 16.20
C CYS A 210 1.71 12.12 15.80
N PRO A 211 2.70 11.97 14.89
CA PRO A 211 3.61 13.06 14.53
C PRO A 211 2.91 14.23 13.82
N VAL A 212 1.72 14.01 13.26
CA VAL A 212 0.94 15.03 12.56
C VAL A 212 -0.26 15.54 13.37
N ALA A 213 -0.32 15.22 14.67
CA ALA A 213 -1.44 15.57 15.56
C ALA A 213 -1.81 17.06 15.50
N ALA A 214 -0.82 17.95 15.57
CA ALA A 214 -1.03 19.41 15.54
C ALA A 214 -1.64 19.94 14.23
N LEU A 215 -1.60 19.17 13.15
CA LEU A 215 -2.13 19.53 11.84
C LEU A 215 -3.38 18.73 11.45
N CYS A 216 -3.81 17.79 12.29
CA CYS A 216 -4.85 16.82 11.97
C CYS A 216 -6.22 17.33 12.46
N PRO A 217 -7.18 17.61 11.56
CA PRO A 217 -8.54 18.01 11.94
C PRO A 217 -9.29 16.93 12.75
N SER A 218 -8.83 15.67 12.66
CA SER A 218 -9.41 14.53 13.38
C SER A 218 -8.63 14.11 14.62
N PHE A 219 -7.71 14.96 15.11
CA PHE A 219 -7.07 14.70 16.39
C PHE A 219 -8.13 14.53 17.50
N GLY A 220 -7.93 13.55 18.38
CA GLY A 220 -8.90 13.21 19.42
C GLY A 220 -9.89 12.08 19.06
N GLU A 221 -9.87 11.56 17.83
CA GLU A 221 -10.67 10.37 17.47
C GLU A 221 -10.24 9.07 18.16
N GLY A 222 -9.03 9.02 18.70
CA GLY A 222 -8.45 7.84 19.33
C GLY A 222 -7.84 8.14 20.68
N GLU A 223 -6.85 7.34 21.06
CA GLU A 223 -6.15 7.51 22.34
C GLU A 223 -5.29 8.76 22.32
N VAL A 224 -5.53 9.70 23.24
CA VAL A 224 -4.79 10.97 23.34
C VAL A 224 -3.73 10.95 24.43
N ASP A 225 -3.86 10.07 25.40
CA ASP A 225 -2.85 9.85 26.43
C ASP A 225 -1.59 9.27 25.78
N PRO A 226 -0.42 9.93 25.87
CA PRO A 226 0.78 9.51 25.16
C PRO A 226 1.23 8.09 25.53
N ASP A 227 1.18 7.73 26.82
CA ASP A 227 1.64 6.44 27.32
C ASP A 227 0.74 5.29 26.85
N LYS A 228 -0.58 5.52 26.83
CA LYS A 228 -1.55 4.54 26.31
C LYS A 228 -1.50 4.48 24.78
N ALA A 229 -1.30 5.60 24.11
CA ALA A 229 -1.24 5.67 22.64
C ALA A 229 0.02 4.98 22.11
N ALA A 230 1.17 5.11 22.79
CA ALA A 230 2.41 4.42 22.45
C ALA A 230 2.23 2.89 22.37
N LYS A 231 1.42 2.32 23.26
CA LYS A 231 1.10 0.87 23.28
C LYS A 231 0.28 0.40 22.08
N LEU A 232 -0.32 1.31 21.33
CA LEU A 232 -1.11 1.01 20.12
C LEU A 232 -0.27 1.01 18.84
N LEU A 233 0.99 1.45 18.90
CA LEU A 233 1.87 1.46 17.74
C LEU A 233 2.08 0.04 17.19
N LYS A 234 2.23 -0.04 15.88
CA LYS A 234 2.39 -1.29 15.13
C LYS A 234 3.64 -1.25 14.25
N TYR A 235 3.96 -2.42 13.74
CA TYR A 235 5.13 -2.79 12.95
C TYR A 235 6.41 -2.44 13.68
N GLU A 236 7.33 -1.79 12.99
CA GLU A 236 8.60 -1.35 13.56
C GLU A 236 8.43 -0.27 14.63
N LEU A 237 7.24 0.35 14.75
CA LEU A 237 6.96 1.33 15.80
C LEU A 237 6.40 0.71 17.08
N ALA A 238 6.06 -0.58 17.08
CA ALA A 238 5.54 -1.24 18.28
C ALA A 238 6.60 -1.25 19.41
N PRO A 239 6.19 -1.17 20.69
CA PRO A 239 7.14 -1.20 21.81
C PRO A 239 8.05 -2.44 21.78
N GLY A 240 9.36 -2.27 22.01
CA GLY A 240 10.33 -3.35 21.98
C GLY A 240 10.88 -3.69 20.58
N ARG A 241 10.64 -2.82 19.59
CA ARG A 241 11.06 -3.00 18.18
C ARG A 241 12.02 -1.90 17.72
N GLU A 242 12.66 -1.23 18.67
CA GLU A 242 13.52 -0.06 18.44
C GLU A 242 14.72 -0.41 17.54
N GLU A 243 15.28 -1.61 17.68
CA GLU A 243 16.36 -2.09 16.80
C GLU A 243 15.90 -2.24 15.36
N LEU A 244 14.71 -2.84 15.13
CA LEU A 244 14.14 -2.97 13.78
C LEU A 244 13.93 -1.58 13.15
N LEU A 245 13.35 -0.64 13.91
CA LEU A 245 13.17 0.73 13.44
C LEU A 245 14.50 1.40 13.08
N ALA A 246 15.53 1.24 13.91
CA ALA A 246 16.84 1.81 13.67
C ALA A 246 17.46 1.27 12.37
N ARG A 247 17.38 -0.05 12.14
CA ARG A 247 17.89 -0.69 10.92
C ARG A 247 17.12 -0.29 9.67
N MET A 248 15.79 -0.19 9.75
CA MET A 248 14.97 0.34 8.66
C MET A 248 15.34 1.80 8.32
N ARG A 249 15.61 2.64 9.33
CA ARG A 249 16.06 4.02 9.13
C ARG A 249 17.48 4.12 8.59
N ALA A 250 18.33 3.13 8.86
CA ALA A 250 19.65 3.01 8.27
C ALA A 250 19.62 2.57 6.79
N GLY A 251 18.43 2.23 6.26
CA GLY A 251 18.25 1.88 4.86
C GLY A 251 18.35 0.39 4.55
N GLU A 252 18.35 -0.48 5.58
CA GLU A 252 18.35 -1.93 5.35
C GLU A 252 17.06 -2.38 4.67
N SER A 253 17.23 -3.21 3.65
CA SER A 253 16.13 -3.80 2.90
C SER A 253 15.35 -4.81 3.75
N ARG A 254 14.10 -5.04 3.35
CA ARG A 254 13.24 -6.04 3.99
C ARG A 254 13.83 -7.46 3.92
N ALA A 255 14.59 -7.76 2.86
CA ALA A 255 15.28 -9.04 2.71
C ALA A 255 16.40 -9.21 3.75
N GLU A 256 17.24 -8.19 3.92
CA GLU A 256 18.31 -8.17 4.93
C GLU A 256 17.76 -8.29 6.35
N LEU A 257 16.68 -7.57 6.66
CA LEU A 257 16.03 -7.63 7.96
C LEU A 257 15.48 -9.03 8.28
N ARG A 258 14.86 -9.70 7.29
CA ARG A 258 14.39 -11.09 7.46
C ARG A 258 15.55 -12.06 7.62
N ALA A 259 16.63 -11.90 6.86
CA ALA A 259 17.84 -12.71 7.00
C ALA A 259 18.48 -12.54 8.38
N ALA A 260 18.37 -11.35 8.98
CA ALA A 260 18.77 -11.07 10.36
C ALA A 260 17.76 -11.56 11.42
N GLY A 261 16.69 -12.26 11.02
CA GLY A 261 15.71 -12.86 11.94
C GLY A 261 14.57 -11.94 12.36
N PHE A 262 14.48 -10.72 11.83
CA PHE A 262 13.34 -9.84 12.14
C PHE A 262 12.06 -10.30 11.47
N LYS A 263 11.01 -10.40 12.28
CA LYS A 263 9.64 -10.52 11.81
C LYS A 263 9.17 -9.16 11.32
N LEU A 264 8.72 -9.03 10.08
CA LEU A 264 8.22 -7.76 9.54
C LEU A 264 6.69 -7.60 9.70
N ASP A 265 6.08 -8.55 10.40
CA ASP A 265 4.65 -8.66 10.68
C ASP A 265 4.38 -8.50 12.17
N ALA A 266 3.88 -7.35 12.61
CA ALA A 266 3.24 -7.20 13.93
C ALA A 266 2.64 -5.81 14.09
#